data_AF-A0A3B9HMB2-F1
#
_entry.id   AF-A0A3B9HMB2-F1
#
_cell.length_a   1.000
_cell.length_b   1.000
_cell.length_c   1.000
_cell.angle_alpha   90.00
_cell.angle_beta   90.00
_cell.angle_gamma   90.00
#
_symmetry.space_group_name_H-M   'P 1'
#
loop_
_entity.id
_entity.type
_entity.pdbx_description
1 polymer ?
#
loop_
_entity_poly.entity_id
_entity_poly.type
_entity_poly.pdbx_seq_one_letter_code
_entity_poly.pdbx_strand_id
1 'polypeptide(L)' 'MTMLEYFKMILQKVSFDLTLFAKEFLKAAGKLPEEEMSELRIWCLQVFGLHYCREAVPEFDRG' A
#
# COMPACT_ATOMS: atom_id res chain seq x y z
N MET A 1 16.21 -7.64 1.63
CA MET A 1 15.16 -6.62 1.53
C MET A 1 14.79 -6.46 0.07
N THR A 2 13.66 -7.01 -0.33
CA THR A 2 13.07 -6.78 -1.66
C THR A 2 12.37 -5.42 -1.71
N MET A 3 12.00 -4.95 -2.91
CA MET A 3 11.25 -3.70 -3.05
C MET A 3 9.88 -3.81 -2.38
N LEU A 4 9.24 -4.97 -2.46
CA LEU A 4 8.00 -5.27 -1.76
C LEU A 4 8.14 -5.16 -0.23
N GLU A 5 9.14 -5.81 0.37
CA GLU A 5 9.41 -5.72 1.81
C GLU A 5 9.71 -4.29 2.26
N TYR A 6 10.45 -3.55 1.42
CA TYR A 6 10.72 -2.13 1.66
C TYR A 6 9.42 -1.32 1.73
N PHE A 7 8.52 -1.46 0.77
CA PHE A 7 7.24 -0.74 0.80
C PHE A 7 6.33 -1.19 1.94
N LYS A 8 6.28 -2.49 2.28
CA LYS A 8 5.56 -2.97 3.47
C LYS A 8 6.05 -2.25 4.74
N MET A 9 7.38 -2.15 4.93
CA MET A 9 7.96 -1.42 6.07
C MET A 9 7.61 0.06 6.05
N ILE A 10 7.72 0.72 4.90
CA ILE A 10 7.40 2.15 4.78
C ILE A 10 5.94 2.40 5.10
N LEU A 11 5.02 1.62 4.52
CA LEU A 11 3.58 1.77 4.73
C LEU A 11 3.19 1.57 6.20
N GLN A 12 3.82 0.63 6.94
CA GLN A 12 3.63 0.52 8.39
C GLN A 12 4.09 1.77 9.14
N LYS A 13 5.23 2.37 8.76
CA LYS A 13 5.76 3.55 9.44
C LYS A 13 4.89 4.78 9.21
N VAL A 14 4.22 4.87 8.07
CA VAL A 14 3.41 6.05 7.70
C VAL A 14 1.91 5.83 7.89
N SER A 15 1.47 4.68 8.41
CA SER A 15 0.04 4.34 8.54
C SER A 15 -0.73 5.18 9.56
N PHE A 16 -0.09 6.11 10.25
CA PHE A 16 -0.75 7.07 11.12
C PHE A 16 -1.31 8.28 10.35
N ASP A 17 -0.91 8.47 9.08
CA ASP A 17 -1.31 9.59 8.24
C ASP A 17 -1.80 9.05 6.88
N LEU A 18 -3.10 9.23 6.62
CA LEU A 18 -3.75 8.77 5.39
C LEU A 18 -3.10 9.35 4.13
N THR A 19 -2.67 10.61 4.18
CA THR A 19 -2.06 11.30 3.04
C THR A 19 -0.67 10.75 2.76
N LEU A 20 0.12 10.49 3.80
CA LEU A 20 1.46 9.93 3.64
C LEU A 20 1.39 8.46 3.20
N PHE A 21 0.47 7.69 3.76
CA PHE A 21 0.20 6.32 3.32
C PHE A 21 -0.14 6.28 1.83
N ALA A 22 -1.07 7.12 1.37
CA ALA A 22 -1.46 7.19 -0.03
C ALA A 22 -0.28 7.52 -0.95
N LYS A 23 0.57 8.49 -0.55
CA LYS A 23 1.76 8.88 -1.31
C LYS A 23 2.76 7.73 -1.46
N GLU A 24 3.04 7.00 -0.38
CA GLU A 24 3.98 5.88 -0.44
C GLU A 24 3.39 4.67 -1.18
N PHE A 25 2.09 4.44 -1.06
CA PHE A 25 1.39 3.40 -1.82
C PHE A 25 1.43 3.66 -3.33
N LEU A 26 1.20 4.90 -3.77
CA LEU A 26 1.31 5.29 -5.18
C LEU A 26 2.74 5.18 -5.72
N LYS A 27 3.76 5.44 -4.88
CA LYS A 27 5.16 5.15 -5.25
C LYS A 27 5.39 3.66 -5.45
N ALA A 28 4.80 2.81 -4.61
CA ALA A 28 4.88 1.36 -4.77
C ALA A 28 4.27 0.92 -6.11
N ALA A 29 3.11 1.47 -6.48
CA ALA A 29 2.45 1.18 -7.76
C ALA A 29 3.33 1.49 -8.98
N GLY A 30 4.17 2.53 -8.92
CA GLY A 30 5.11 2.89 -10.00
C GLY A 30 6.47 2.18 -9.96
N LYS A 31 6.72 1.33 -8.96
CA LYS A 31 8.03 0.68 -8.73
C LYS A 31 7.96 -0.84 -8.70
N LEU A 32 6.84 -1.39 -8.26
CA LEU A 32 6.63 -2.83 -8.16
C LEU A 32 6.09 -3.38 -9.49
N PRO A 33 6.48 -4.61 -9.88
CA PRO A 33 5.76 -5.33 -10.91
C PRO A 33 4.32 -5.62 -10.47
N GLU A 34 3.43 -5.87 -11.43
CA GLU A 34 2.00 -6.06 -11.19
C GLU A 34 1.68 -7.18 -10.17
N GLU A 35 2.46 -8.26 -10.21
CA GLU A 35 2.34 -9.39 -9.27
C GLU A 35 2.64 -8.96 -7.82
N GLU A 36 3.77 -8.27 -7.60
CA GLU A 36 4.14 -7.76 -6.27
C GLU A 36 3.18 -6.66 -5.81
N MET A 37 2.66 -5.84 -6.73
CA MET A 37 1.67 -4.82 -6.40
C MET A 37 0.35 -5.44 -5.94
N SER A 38 -0.06 -6.54 -6.57
CA SER A 38 -1.22 -7.32 -6.16
C SER A 38 -1.01 -7.94 -4.78
N GLU A 39 0.17 -8.48 -4.51
CA GLU A 39 0.54 -8.97 -3.18
C GLU A 39 0.52 -7.85 -2.13
N LEU A 40 1.06 -6.67 -2.46
CA LEU A 40 1.05 -5.51 -1.56
C LEU A 40 -0.36 -5.06 -1.21
N ARG A 41 -1.28 -5.04 -2.20
CA ARG A 41 -2.69 -4.70 -1.99
C ARG A 41 -3.36 -5.67 -1.01
N ILE A 42 -3.20 -6.98 -1.24
CA ILE A 42 -3.74 -8.02 -0.36
C ILE A 42 -3.21 -7.86 1.06
N TRP A 43 -1.90 -7.65 1.19
CA TRP A 43 -1.25 -7.48 2.48
C TRP A 43 -1.76 -6.22 3.21
N CYS A 44 -1.94 -5.09 2.51
CA CYS A 44 -2.50 -3.88 3.12
C CYS A 44 -3.93 -4.11 3.65
N LEU A 45 -4.77 -4.84 2.90
CA LEU A 45 -6.11 -5.21 3.35
C LEU A 45 -6.07 -6.08 4.61
N GLN A 46 -5.11 -7.00 4.72
CA GLN A 46 -4.92 -7.86 5.89
C GLN A 46 -4.43 -7.08 7.11
N VAL A 47 -3.54 -6.09 6.93
CA VAL A 47 -2.89 -5.37 8.03
C VAL A 47 -3.68 -4.15 8.51
N PHE A 48 -4.24 -3.36 7.59
CA PHE A 48 -4.89 -2.09 7.90
C PHE A 48 -6.42 -2.14 7.77
N GLY A 49 -6.94 -3.15 7.05
CA GLY A 49 -8.38 -3.30 6.82
C GLY A 49 -8.90 -2.47 5.64
N LEU A 50 -10.03 -2.94 5.07
CA LEU A 50 -10.63 -2.33 3.88
C LEU A 50 -11.03 -0.86 4.07
N HIS A 51 -11.59 -0.51 5.23
CA HIS A 51 -12.03 0.86 5.50
C HIS A 51 -10.86 1.84 5.41
N TYR A 52 -9.77 1.56 6.15
CA TYR A 52 -8.58 2.39 6.14
C TYR A 52 -7.98 2.50 4.73
N CYS A 53 -7.82 1.37 4.02
CA CYS A 53 -7.24 1.37 2.68
C CYS A 53 -8.05 2.21 1.69
N ARG A 54 -9.39 2.14 1.72
CA ARG A 54 -10.26 2.97 0.87
C ARG A 54 -10.29 4.43 1.26
N GLU A 55 -10.17 4.72 2.55
CA GLU A 55 -10.09 6.10 3.05
C GLU A 55 -8.77 6.75 2.63
N ALA A 56 -7.65 6.04 2.76
CA ALA A 56 -6.34 6.51 2.34
C ALA A 56 -6.23 6.60 0.80
N VAL A 57 -6.78 5.63 0.08
CA VAL A 57 -6.70 5.53 -1.38
C VAL A 57 -8.10 5.22 -1.94
N PRO A 58 -8.85 6.21 -2.44
CA PRO A 58 -10.23 6.03 -2.88
C PRO A 58 -10.45 4.98 -3.99
N GLU A 59 -9.40 4.65 -4.75
CA GLU A 59 -9.43 3.65 -5.83
C GLU A 59 -8.54 2.42 -5.53
N PHE A 60 -8.32 2.11 -4.25
CA PHE A 60 -7.41 1.06 -3.79
C PHE A 60 -7.63 -0.31 -4.48
N ASP A 61 -8.89 -0.64 -4.74
CA ASP A 61 -9.39 -1.89 -5.28
C ASP A 61 -9.59 -1.88 -6.81
N ARG A 62 -9.25 -0.78 -7.51
CA ARG A 62 -9.10 -0.85 -8.97
C ARG A 62 -7.73 -1.45 -9.29
N GLY A 63 -7.78 -2.70 -9.76
CA GLY A 63 -6.67 -3.40 -10.40
C GLY A 63 -6.15 -2.58 -11.56
#